data_AF-A0A7W4HGS6-F1
#
_entry.id   AF-A0A7W4HGS6-F1
#
_cell.length_a   1.000
_cell.length_b   1.000
_cell.length_c   1.000
_cell.angle_alpha   90.00
_cell.angle_beta   90.00
_cell.angle_gamma   90.00
#
_symmetry.space_group_name_H-M   'P 1'
#
loop_
_entity.id
_entity.type
_entity.pdbx_description
1 polymer ?
#
loop_
_entity_poly.entity_id
_entity_poly.type
_entity_poly.pdbx_seq_one_letter_code
_entity_poly.pdbx_strand_id
1 'polypeptide(L)'
;MKKRILSKEIRFWVSFVTSIGIPEEEMLWQEYGGISTYLNGQLRLLIRDIIAGKVSLANFNIPDAVEFGELLNSPHLDQELCSQLSHLLYGADERKKIFSEEENS
;
A
#
# COMPACT_ATOMS: atom_id res chain seq x y z
N MET A 1 -0.90 17.68 11.71
CA MET A 1 0.19 16.83 11.14
C MET A 1 -0.17 16.55 9.69
N LYS A 2 0.77 16.60 8.75
CA LYS A 2 0.47 16.32 7.32
C LYS A 2 0.26 14.81 7.15
N LYS A 3 -0.93 14.40 6.70
CA LYS A 3 -1.23 13.00 6.39
C LYS A 3 -0.56 12.59 5.07
N ARG A 4 -0.11 11.33 5.00
CA ARG A 4 0.31 10.64 3.78
C ARG A 4 -0.93 10.45 2.88
N ILE A 5 -0.86 10.77 1.59
CA ILE A 5 -2.02 10.66 0.68
C ILE A 5 -1.81 9.42 -0.18
N LEU A 6 -2.61 8.36 0.04
CA LEU A 6 -2.38 7.05 -0.59
C LEU A 6 -2.45 7.12 -2.12
N SER A 7 -3.42 7.86 -2.68
CA SER A 7 -3.61 8.01 -4.14
C SER A 7 -2.37 8.54 -4.86
N LYS A 8 -1.50 9.31 -4.19
CA LYS A 8 -0.27 9.84 -4.78
C LYS A 8 0.84 8.80 -4.94
N GLU A 9 0.68 7.62 -4.36
CA GLU A 9 1.75 6.63 -4.24
C GLU A 9 1.44 5.34 -5.01
N ILE A 10 0.20 5.14 -5.46
CA ILE A 10 -0.23 3.90 -6.11
C ILE A 10 0.66 3.57 -7.32
N ARG A 11 0.92 4.56 -8.18
CA ARG A 11 1.81 4.38 -9.34
C ARG A 11 3.22 3.97 -8.94
N PHE A 12 3.74 4.50 -7.83
CA PHE A 12 5.05 4.09 -7.31
C PHE A 12 5.02 2.62 -6.89
N TRP A 13 4.00 2.22 -6.14
CA TRP A 13 3.81 0.84 -5.70
C TRP A 13 3.67 -0.13 -6.88
N VAL A 14 2.82 0.18 -7.85
CA VAL A 14 2.60 -0.63 -9.06
C VAL A 14 3.90 -0.80 -9.84
N SER A 15 4.61 0.30 -10.12
CA SER A 15 5.88 0.27 -10.85
C SER A 15 6.91 -0.63 -10.15
N PHE A 16 7.00 -0.57 -8.83
CA PHE A 16 7.96 -1.38 -8.09
C PHE A 16 7.63 -2.86 -8.09
N VAL A 17 6.36 -3.22 -8.00
CA VAL A 17 5.95 -4.62 -8.04
C VAL A 17 6.21 -5.22 -9.42
N THR A 18 6.01 -4.45 -10.49
CA THR A 18 6.33 -4.90 -11.85
C THR A 18 7.83 -5.10 -12.10
N SER A 19 8.67 -4.47 -11.29
CA SER A 19 10.13 -4.56 -11.37
C SER A 19 10.72 -5.80 -10.69
N ILE A 20 9.94 -6.51 -9.88
CA ILE A 20 10.42 -7.70 -9.16
C ILE A 20 10.90 -8.75 -10.15
N GLY A 21 12.09 -9.29 -9.89
CA GLY A 21 12.72 -10.29 -10.75
C GLY A 21 13.48 -9.75 -11.96
N ILE A 22 13.47 -8.42 -12.20
CA ILE A 22 14.35 -7.80 -13.19
C ILE A 22 15.76 -7.67 -12.57
N PRO A 23 16.81 -8.33 -13.10
CA PRO A 23 18.11 -8.42 -12.43
C PRO A 23 18.75 -7.07 -12.11
N GLU A 24 18.72 -6.14 -13.06
CA GLU A 24 19.30 -4.81 -12.90
C GLU A 24 18.58 -4.00 -11.83
N GLU A 25 17.25 -4.16 -11.72
CA GLU A 25 16.45 -3.46 -10.72
C GLU A 25 16.61 -4.11 -9.35
N GLU A 26 16.58 -5.45 -9.24
CA GLU A 26 16.83 -6.17 -7.98
C GLU A 26 18.19 -5.83 -7.38
N MET A 27 19.22 -5.64 -8.22
CA MET A 27 20.56 -5.24 -7.77
C MET A 27 20.57 -3.88 -7.07
N LEU A 28 19.73 -2.93 -7.49
CA LEU A 28 19.61 -1.62 -6.83
C LEU A 28 19.04 -1.73 -5.41
N TRP A 29 18.32 -2.81 -5.11
CA TRP A 29 17.66 -3.04 -3.83
C TRP A 29 18.31 -4.16 -3.00
N GLN A 30 19.48 -4.64 -3.43
CA GLN A 30 20.16 -5.76 -2.78
C GLN A 30 20.51 -5.47 -1.30
N GLU A 31 20.83 -4.22 -0.95
CA GLU A 31 21.09 -3.83 0.45
C GLU A 31 19.87 -4.01 1.37
N TYR A 32 18.66 -4.00 0.80
CA TYR A 32 17.41 -4.27 1.49
C TYR A 32 16.96 -5.72 1.38
N GLY A 33 17.77 -6.61 0.80
CA GLY A 33 17.40 -8.00 0.53
C GLY A 33 16.48 -8.18 -0.69
N GLY A 34 16.55 -7.25 -1.65
CA GLY A 34 15.76 -7.25 -2.89
C GLY A 34 14.48 -6.42 -2.82
N ILE A 35 13.84 -6.23 -3.97
CA ILE A 35 12.65 -5.38 -4.12
C ILE A 35 11.50 -5.90 -3.25
N SER A 36 11.22 -7.21 -3.28
CA SER A 36 10.16 -7.83 -2.46
C SER A 36 10.34 -7.58 -0.96
N THR A 37 11.56 -7.73 -0.43
CA THR A 37 11.83 -7.51 1.00
C THR A 37 11.59 -6.06 1.38
N TYR A 38 12.08 -5.12 0.55
CA TYR A 38 11.84 -3.70 0.76
C TYR A 38 10.34 -3.36 0.75
N LEU A 39 9.60 -3.84 -0.25
CA LEU A 39 8.15 -3.57 -0.37
C LEU A 39 7.36 -4.14 0.79
N ASN A 40 7.67 -5.35 1.26
CA ASN A 40 7.04 -5.91 2.46
C ASN A 40 7.30 -5.05 3.70
N GLY A 41 8.50 -4.47 3.82
CA GLY A 41 8.80 -3.46 4.86
C GLY A 41 7.92 -2.22 4.74
N GLN A 42 7.75 -1.69 3.53
CA GLN A 42 6.88 -0.54 3.27
C GLN A 42 5.40 -0.85 3.55
N LEU A 43 4.92 -2.07 3.28
CA LEU A 43 3.55 -2.49 3.59
C LEU A 43 3.29 -2.48 5.10
N ARG A 44 4.24 -3.00 5.90
CA ARG A 44 4.16 -2.94 7.38
C ARG A 44 4.07 -1.50 7.88
N LEU A 45 4.86 -0.60 7.31
CA LEU A 45 4.83 0.83 7.64
C LEU A 45 3.49 1.46 7.25
N LEU A 46 2.96 1.15 6.07
CA LEU A 46 1.67 1.65 5.60
C LEU A 46 0.53 1.20 6.51
N ILE A 47 0.46 -0.08 6.87
CA ILE A 47 -0.53 -0.63 7.81
C ILE A 47 -0.48 0.11 9.15
N ARG A 48 0.72 0.27 9.72
CA ARG A 48 0.92 1.00 10.98
C ARG A 48 0.43 2.45 10.87
N ASP A 49 0.73 3.12 9.76
CA ASP A 49 0.37 4.52 9.55
C ASP A 49 -1.15 4.69 9.31
N ILE A 50 -1.81 3.72 8.66
CA ILE A 50 -3.28 3.67 8.53
C ILE A 50 -3.92 3.54 9.91
N ILE A 51 -3.50 2.55 10.71
CA ILE A 51 -4.03 2.33 12.07
C ILE A 51 -3.82 3.55 12.96
N ALA A 52 -2.71 4.27 12.78
CA ALA A 52 -2.40 5.50 13.51
C ALA A 52 -3.10 6.77 12.97
N GLY A 53 -3.98 6.66 11.96
CA GLY A 53 -4.68 7.80 11.36
C GLY A 53 -3.76 8.78 10.62
N LYS A 54 -2.58 8.32 10.16
CA LYS A 54 -1.57 9.15 9.47
C LYS A 54 -1.69 9.08 7.95
N VAL A 55 -2.62 8.29 7.44
CA VAL A 55 -2.92 8.14 6.01
C VAL A 55 -4.27 8.78 5.71
N SER A 56 -4.36 9.40 4.55
CA SER A 56 -5.59 9.95 3.99
C SER A 56 -5.93 9.26 2.67
N LEU A 57 -7.22 9.00 2.47
CA LEU A 57 -7.80 8.50 1.23
C LEU A 57 -8.30 9.63 0.33
N ALA A 58 -7.87 10.87 0.57
CA ALA A 58 -8.20 11.99 -0.30
C ALA A 58 -7.84 11.69 -1.78
N ASN A 59 -8.84 11.85 -2.65
CA ASN A 59 -8.77 11.55 -4.08
C ASN A 59 -8.54 10.07 -4.43
N PHE A 60 -8.63 9.14 -3.47
CA PHE A 60 -8.54 7.70 -3.73
C PHE A 60 -9.85 7.22 -4.37
N ASN A 61 -9.82 6.94 -5.66
CA ASN A 61 -10.99 6.62 -6.47
C ASN A 61 -11.09 5.11 -6.82
N ILE A 62 -12.07 4.74 -7.65
CA ILE A 62 -12.26 3.35 -8.07
C ILE A 62 -11.05 2.81 -8.86
N PRO A 63 -10.53 3.51 -9.89
CA PRO A 63 -9.28 3.10 -10.56
C PRO A 63 -8.12 2.85 -9.61
N ASP A 64 -7.90 3.75 -8.66
CA ASP A 64 -6.88 3.64 -7.62
C ASP A 64 -7.05 2.36 -6.78
N ALA A 65 -8.29 2.06 -6.38
CA ALA A 65 -8.62 0.85 -5.64
C ALA A 65 -8.39 -0.44 -6.45
N VAL A 66 -8.67 -0.40 -7.76
CA VAL A 66 -8.42 -1.53 -8.66
C VAL A 66 -6.91 -1.76 -8.82
N GLU A 67 -6.15 -0.73 -9.18
CA GLU A 67 -4.69 -0.82 -9.34
C GLU A 67 -4.00 -1.30 -8.06
N PHE A 68 -4.39 -0.73 -6.92
CA PHE A 68 -3.83 -1.12 -5.64
C PHE A 68 -4.28 -2.53 -5.23
N GLY A 69 -5.53 -2.92 -5.53
CA GLY A 69 -6.03 -4.28 -5.29
C GLY A 69 -5.28 -5.34 -6.09
N GLU A 70 -4.99 -5.07 -7.37
CA GLU A 70 -4.17 -5.96 -8.22
C GLU A 70 -2.77 -6.16 -7.63
N LEU A 71 -2.16 -5.07 -7.14
CA LEU A 71 -0.88 -5.14 -6.46
C LEU A 71 -0.90 -6.06 -5.24
N LEU A 72 -1.94 -5.97 -4.40
CA LEU A 72 -2.04 -6.79 -3.19
C LEU A 72 -2.16 -8.29 -3.50
N ASN A 73 -2.57 -8.65 -4.73
CA ASN A 73 -2.62 -10.03 -5.19
C ASN A 73 -1.28 -10.54 -5.77
N SER A 74 -0.22 -9.73 -5.78
CA SER A 74 1.09 -10.14 -6.30
C SER A 74 1.67 -11.29 -5.45
N PRO A 75 2.07 -12.42 -6.07
CA PRO A 75 2.62 -13.57 -5.34
C PRO A 75 4.01 -13.29 -4.74
N HIS A 76 4.63 -12.18 -5.13
CA HIS A 76 5.96 -11.78 -4.65
C HIS A 76 5.91 -10.97 -3.35
N LEU A 77 4.72 -10.63 -2.87
CA LEU A 77 4.50 -9.90 -1.62
C LEU A 77 3.99 -10.85 -0.52
N ASP A 78 4.21 -10.43 0.72
CA ASP A 78 3.71 -11.12 1.91
C ASP A 78 2.18 -11.06 1.94
N GLN A 79 1.54 -12.21 1.68
CA GLN A 79 0.09 -12.30 1.53
C GLN A 79 -0.67 -12.01 2.83
N GLU A 80 -0.06 -12.20 4.00
CA GLU A 80 -0.68 -11.86 5.28
C GLU A 80 -0.80 -10.33 5.41
N LEU A 81 0.26 -9.61 5.05
CA LEU A 81 0.25 -8.14 5.02
C LEU A 81 -0.73 -7.61 3.98
N CYS A 82 -0.74 -8.20 2.78
CA CYS A 82 -1.67 -7.81 1.72
C CYS A 82 -3.13 -7.99 2.15
N SER A 83 -3.45 -9.13 2.78
CA SER A 83 -4.78 -9.42 3.32
C SER A 83 -5.19 -8.41 4.40
N GLN A 84 -4.29 -8.12 5.35
CA GLN A 84 -4.55 -7.13 6.38
C GLN A 84 -4.80 -5.73 5.80
N LEU A 85 -3.98 -5.32 4.83
CA LEU A 85 -4.12 -4.01 4.19
C LEU A 85 -5.42 -3.91 3.38
N SER A 86 -5.79 -4.98 2.66
CA SER A 86 -7.07 -5.11 1.96
C SER A 86 -8.25 -4.94 2.92
N HIS A 87 -8.21 -5.61 4.07
CA HIS A 87 -9.25 -5.49 5.09
C HIS A 87 -9.36 -4.07 5.66
N LEU A 88 -8.23 -3.39 5.93
CA LEU A 88 -8.23 -2.01 6.43
C LEU A 88 -8.77 -0.99 5.41
N LEU A 89 -8.52 -1.20 4.12
CA LEU A 89 -8.88 -0.25 3.07
C LEU A 89 -10.27 -0.52 2.47
N TYR A 90 -10.70 -1.78 2.42
CA TYR A 90 -11.93 -2.19 1.75
C TYR A 90 -12.98 -2.80 2.68
N GLY A 91 -12.61 -3.17 3.92
CA GLY A 91 -13.55 -3.55 4.97
C GLY A 91 -14.40 -2.35 5.38
N ALA A 92 -15.72 -2.46 5.21
CA ALA A 92 -16.63 -1.33 5.43
C ALA A 92 -16.58 -0.78 6.86
N ASP A 93 -16.49 -1.68 7.85
CA ASP A 93 -16.47 -1.32 9.27
C ASP A 93 -15.14 -0.66 9.66
N GLU A 94 -14.02 -1.25 9.22
CA GLU A 94 -12.66 -0.77 9.48
C GLU A 94 -12.41 0.57 8.81
N ARG A 95 -12.80 0.70 7.54
CA ARG A 95 -12.67 1.94 6.78
C ARG A 95 -13.45 3.06 7.45
N LYS A 96 -14.69 2.80 7.88
CA LYS A 96 -15.51 3.77 8.62
C LYS A 96 -14.88 4.14 9.96
N LYS A 97 -14.30 3.18 10.69
CA LYS A 97 -13.63 3.43 11.96
C LYS A 97 -12.39 4.32 11.81
N ILE A 98 -11.64 4.14 10.73
CA ILE A 98 -10.32 4.78 10.54
C ILE A 98 -10.43 6.11 9.79
N PHE A 99 -11.35 6.24 8.83
CA PHE A 99 -11.43 7.36 7.90
C PHE A 99 -12.72 8.20 8.03
N SER A 100 -13.51 8.03 9.09
CA SER A 100 -14.79 8.74 9.31
C SER A 100 -14.71 10.26 9.23
N GLU A 101 -13.58 10.87 9.62
CA GLU A 101 -13.39 12.33 9.58
C GLU A 101 -13.10 12.86 8.17
N GLU A 102 -12.66 12.01 7.24
CA GLU A 102 -12.32 12.41 5.86
C GLU A 102 -13.52 12.38 4.91
N GLU A 103 -14.56 11.60 5.21
CA GLU A 103 -15.79 11.56 4.41
C GLU A 103 -16.74 12.73 4.70
N ASN A 104 -16.47 13.52 5.75
CA ASN A 104 -17.31 14.64 6.22
C ASN A 104 -16.64 16.03 6.09
N SER A 105 -15.46 16.12 5.47
CA SER A 105 -14.72 17.37 5.22
C SER A 105 -14.71 17.72 3.74
#